data_AF-A0A5E4GHR0-F1
#
_entry.id   AF-A0A5E4GHR0-F1
#
_cell.length_a   1.000
_cell.length_b   1.000
_cell.length_c   1.000
_cell.angle_alpha   90.00
_cell.angle_beta   90.00
_cell.angle_gamma   90.00
#
_symmetry.space_group_name_H-M   'P 1'
#
loop_
_entity.id
_entity.type
_entity.pdbx_description
1 polymer ?
#
loop_
_entity_poly.entity_id
_entity_poly.type
_entity_poly.pdbx_seq_one_letter_code
_entity_poly.pdbx_strand_id
1 'polypeptide(L)'
;SPRAWFGRFAASMRKSRYVQSNSDHTLFLKRRKGKLTALIIYIDNMIVTGDDQAEIESLQKYLAFEFEMKSLGDLKYFLGIEVARFKHGIFLSQKKYVLDYLQKLKFWI
;
A
#
# COMPACT_ATOMS: atom_id res chain seq x y z
N SER A 1 -14.60 15.68 -0.58
CA SER A 1 -13.32 15.99 0.12
C SER A 1 -12.57 14.68 0.42
N PRO A 2 -11.24 14.69 0.57
CA PRO A 2 -10.45 13.48 0.86
C PRO A 2 -10.91 12.72 2.11
N ARG A 3 -11.38 13.44 3.13
CA ARG A 3 -11.97 12.84 4.35
C ARG A 3 -13.26 12.07 4.08
N ALA A 4 -14.13 12.58 3.21
CA ALA A 4 -15.37 11.89 2.85
C ALA A 4 -15.08 10.61 2.05
N TRP A 5 -14.10 10.66 1.14
CA TRP A 5 -13.63 9.48 0.41
C TRP A 5 -13.08 8.43 1.38
N PHE A 6 -12.20 8.82 2.31
CA PHE A 6 -11.67 7.92 3.32
C PHE A 6 -12.76 7.34 4.23
N GLY A 7 -13.75 8.13 4.61
CA GLY A 7 -14.91 7.66 5.37
C GLY A 7 -15.71 6.58 4.64
N ARG A 8 -16.01 6.78 3.34
CA ARG A 8 -16.65 5.77 2.48
C ARG A 8 -15.79 4.52 2.37
N PHE A 9 -14.49 4.70 2.16
CA PHE A 9 -13.52 3.61 2.07
C PHE A 9 -13.48 2.76 3.34
N ALA A 10 -13.30 3.39 4.50
CA ALA A 10 -13.24 2.71 5.78
C ALA A 10 -14.56 1.98 6.11
N ALA A 11 -15.71 2.54 5.70
CA ALA A 11 -17.00 1.87 5.82
C ALA A 11 -17.09 0.62 4.93
N SER A 12 -16.64 0.71 3.68
CA SER A 12 -16.57 -0.42 2.74
C SER A 12 -15.64 -1.53 3.26
N MET A 13 -14.43 -1.19 3.73
CA MET A 13 -13.50 -2.18 4.29
C MET A 13 -14.08 -2.91 5.49
N ARG A 14 -14.78 -2.20 6.39
CA ARG A 14 -15.49 -2.82 7.54
C ARG A 14 -16.57 -3.79 7.07
N LYS A 15 -17.35 -3.46 6.03
CA LYS A 15 -18.34 -4.37 5.42
C LYS A 15 -17.66 -5.63 4.86
N SER A 16 -16.46 -5.49 4.30
CA SER A 16 -15.63 -6.60 3.80
C SER A 16 -14.88 -7.39 4.89
N ARG A 17 -15.22 -7.15 6.18
CA ARG A 17 -14.64 -7.77 7.39
C ARG A 17 -13.17 -7.43 7.64
N TYR A 18 -12.69 -6.30 7.12
CA TYR A 18 -11.41 -5.75 7.56
C TYR A 18 -11.60 -4.99 8.87
N VAL A 19 -10.64 -5.15 9.77
CA VAL A 19 -10.54 -4.44 11.04
C VAL A 19 -9.49 -3.35 10.89
N GLN A 20 -9.88 -2.11 11.16
CA GLN A 20 -8.96 -0.99 11.19
C GLN A 20 -8.05 -1.11 12.42
N SER A 21 -6.75 -0.87 12.26
CA SER A 21 -5.79 -0.92 13.36
C SER A 21 -6.00 0.26 14.31
N ASN A 22 -5.85 0.00 15.61
CA ASN A 22 -5.91 1.04 16.64
C ASN A 22 -4.65 1.91 16.66
N SER A 23 -3.49 1.35 16.28
CA SER A 23 -2.22 2.08 16.29
C SER A 23 -2.01 2.93 15.04
N ASP A 24 -2.65 2.54 13.93
CA ASP A 24 -2.57 3.27 12.66
C ASP A 24 -3.93 3.19 11.96
N HIS A 25 -4.64 4.32 11.93
CA HIS A 25 -5.96 4.39 11.31
C HIS A 25 -5.94 4.19 9.78
N THR A 26 -4.79 4.23 9.12
CA THR A 26 -4.70 3.94 7.68
C THR A 26 -4.50 2.45 7.39
N LEU A 27 -4.22 1.64 8.42
CA LEU A 27 -3.98 0.21 8.32
C LEU A 27 -5.27 -0.58 8.58
N PHE A 28 -5.58 -1.51 7.68
CA PHE A 28 -6.70 -2.44 7.75
C PHE A 28 -6.18 -3.87 7.67
N LEU A 29 -6.67 -4.74 8.54
CA LEU A 29 -6.25 -6.13 8.67
C LEU A 29 -7.44 -7.06 8.55
N LYS A 30 -7.30 -8.16 7.82
CA LYS A 30 -8.29 -9.23 7.74
C LYS A 30 -7.60 -10.56 7.96
N ARG A 31 -8.15 -11.36 8.88
CA ARG A 31 -7.69 -12.72 9.13
C ARG A 31 -8.73 -13.72 8.61
N ARG A 32 -8.29 -14.67 7.80
CA ARG A 32 -9.15 -15.72 7.22
C ARG A 32 -8.39 -17.05 7.22
N LYS A 33 -8.95 -18.07 7.88
CA LYS A 33 -8.37 -19.43 7.93
C LYS A 33 -6.88 -19.45 8.32
N GLY A 34 -6.50 -18.64 9.32
CA GLY A 34 -5.12 -18.52 9.79
C GLY A 34 -4.22 -17.59 8.94
N LYS A 35 -4.66 -17.20 7.74
CA LYS A 35 -3.96 -16.27 6.88
C LYS A 35 -4.33 -14.82 7.20
N LEU A 36 -3.43 -13.90 6.87
CA LEU A 36 -3.53 -12.46 7.08
C LEU A 36 -3.44 -11.73 5.74
N THR A 37 -4.37 -10.80 5.53
CA THR A 37 -4.26 -9.75 4.52
C THR A 37 -4.21 -8.40 5.22
N ALA A 38 -3.22 -7.60 4.86
CA ALA A 38 -2.99 -6.25 5.38
C ALA A 38 -3.08 -5.24 4.24
N LEU A 39 -3.68 -4.11 4.54
CA LEU A 39 -3.92 -3.02 3.60
C LEU A 39 -3.58 -1.72 4.29
N ILE A 40 -2.67 -0.92 3.72
CA ILE A 40 -2.33 0.40 4.26
C ILE A 40 -2.50 1.45 3.18
N ILE A 41 -3.12 2.58 3.56
CA ILE A 41 -3.35 3.71 2.67
C ILE A 41 -2.36 4.81 2.99
N TYR A 42 -1.67 5.31 1.98
CA TYR A 42 -0.80 6.47 2.09
C TYR A 42 -1.06 7.46 0.95
N ILE A 43 -1.77 8.54 1.27
CA ILE A 43 -2.18 9.59 0.32
C ILE A 43 -2.84 8.96 -0.92
N ASP A 44 -2.18 9.01 -2.09
CA ASP A 44 -2.71 8.51 -3.37
C ASP A 44 -2.36 7.04 -3.63
N ASN A 45 -1.52 6.44 -2.78
CA ASN A 45 -1.04 5.07 -2.95
C ASN A 45 -1.62 4.15 -1.88
N MET A 46 -1.76 2.87 -2.24
CA MET A 46 -2.23 1.84 -1.34
C MET A 46 -1.32 0.62 -1.46
N ILE A 47 -0.90 0.08 -0.32
CA ILE A 47 -0.13 -1.16 -0.27
C ILE A 47 -1.03 -2.25 0.24
N VAL A 48 -1.10 -3.33 -0.53
CA VAL A 48 -1.77 -4.59 -0.14
C VAL A 48 -0.66 -5.64 0.06
N THR A 49 -0.69 -6.36 1.17
CA THR A 49 0.24 -7.46 1.46
C THR A 49 -0.41 -8.53 2.31
N GLY A 50 0.21 -9.70 2.43
CA GLY A 50 -0.36 -10.83 3.16
C GLY A 50 0.05 -12.18 2.59
N ASP A 51 -0.34 -13.25 3.27
CA ASP A 51 -0.14 -14.66 2.87
C ASP A 51 -1.43 -15.32 2.31
N ASP A 52 -2.54 -14.59 2.28
CA ASP A 52 -3.76 -14.96 1.56
C ASP A 52 -3.82 -14.34 0.16
N GLN A 53 -3.10 -14.95 -0.79
CA GLN A 53 -3.05 -14.48 -2.18
C GLN A 53 -4.44 -14.38 -2.84
N ALA A 54 -5.36 -15.30 -2.51
CA ALA A 54 -6.71 -15.29 -3.07
C ALA A 54 -7.53 -14.09 -2.54
N GLU A 55 -7.39 -13.75 -1.27
CA GLU A 55 -7.99 -12.54 -0.69
C GLU A 55 -7.34 -11.27 -1.27
N ILE A 56 -6.03 -11.24 -1.47
CA ILE A 56 -5.32 -10.11 -2.11
C ILE A 56 -5.87 -9.85 -3.51
N GLU A 57 -6.00 -10.89 -4.35
CA GLU A 57 -6.56 -10.76 -5.70
C GLU A 57 -8.03 -10.33 -5.68
N SER A 58 -8.83 -10.89 -4.77
CA SER A 58 -10.23 -10.48 -4.60
C SER A 58 -10.34 -9.02 -4.16
N LEU A 59 -9.47 -8.57 -3.24
CA LEU A 59 -9.44 -7.20 -2.76
C LEU A 59 -9.02 -6.25 -3.89
N GLN A 60 -7.99 -6.58 -4.67
CA GLN A 60 -7.56 -5.78 -5.82
C GLN A 60 -8.68 -5.59 -6.84
N LYS A 61 -9.41 -6.66 -7.18
CA LYS A 61 -10.58 -6.59 -8.07
C LYS A 61 -11.69 -5.72 -7.49
N TYR A 62 -11.97 -5.88 -6.20
CA TYR A 62 -12.97 -5.07 -5.51
C TYR A 62 -12.62 -3.58 -5.49
N LEU A 63 -11.36 -3.24 -5.20
CA LEU A 63 -10.87 -1.86 -5.18
C LEU A 63 -10.89 -1.23 -6.57
N ALA A 64 -10.54 -2.00 -7.61
CA ALA A 64 -10.63 -1.55 -8.99
C ALA A 64 -12.07 -1.25 -9.41
N PHE A 65 -13.03 -2.06 -8.96
CA PHE A 65 -14.44 -1.88 -9.29
C PHE A 65 -15.12 -0.75 -8.49
N GLU A 66 -14.99 -0.75 -7.17
CA GLU A 66 -15.73 0.16 -6.26
C GLU A 66 -15.11 1.57 -6.18
N PHE A 67 -13.79 1.65 -6.32
CA PHE A 67 -13.01 2.88 -6.12
C PHE A 67 -12.19 3.30 -7.34
N GLU A 68 -12.36 2.62 -8.49
CA GLU A 68 -11.64 2.90 -9.74
C GLU A 68 -10.11 2.88 -9.58
N MET A 69 -9.62 2.09 -8.62
CA MET A 69 -8.19 2.02 -8.30
C MET A 69 -7.45 1.12 -9.29
N LYS A 70 -6.37 1.64 -9.86
CA LYS A 70 -5.50 0.87 -10.75
C LYS A 70 -4.43 0.12 -9.95
N SER A 71 -4.27 -1.16 -10.24
CA SER A 71 -3.10 -1.91 -9.74
C SER A 71 -1.83 -1.40 -10.42
N LEU A 72 -0.82 -1.07 -9.60
CA LEU A 72 0.51 -0.64 -10.07
C LEU A 72 1.50 -1.82 -10.19
N GLY A 73 1.03 -3.05 -9.90
CA GLY A 73 1.87 -4.24 -9.84
C GLY A 73 2.65 -4.33 -8.53
N ASP A 74 3.81 -4.99 -8.58
CA ASP A 74 4.66 -5.16 -7.41
C ASP A 74 5.15 -3.83 -6.83
N LEU A 75 5.25 -3.78 -5.50
CA LEU A 75 5.79 -2.62 -4.79
C LEU A 75 7.26 -2.40 -5.17
N LYS A 76 7.50 -1.39 -6.00
CA LYS A 76 8.84 -0.95 -6.40
C LYS A 76 9.32 0.27 -5.63
N TYR A 77 8.40 1.15 -5.23
CA TYR A 77 8.71 2.36 -4.47
C TYR A 77 7.65 2.64 -3.42
N PHE A 78 8.07 3.02 -2.22
CA PHE A 78 7.21 3.52 -1.15
C PHE A 78 7.93 4.63 -0.37
N LEU A 79 7.34 5.82 -0.26
CA LEU A 79 7.94 6.97 0.46
C LEU A 79 9.36 7.35 -0.01
N GLY A 80 9.68 7.16 -1.29
CA GLY A 80 11.03 7.38 -1.82
C GLY A 80 12.02 6.25 -1.52
N ILE A 81 11.58 5.18 -0.86
CA ILE A 81 12.32 3.93 -0.69
C ILE A 81 12.03 3.03 -1.88
N GLU A 82 13.08 2.72 -2.63
CA GLU A 82 13.11 1.67 -3.64
C GLU A 82 13.12 0.31 -2.97
N VAL A 83 12.26 -0.59 -3.45
CA VAL A 83 12.11 -1.96 -2.96
C VAL A 83 12.47 -2.91 -4.10
N ALA A 84 13.59 -3.61 -3.96
CA ALA A 84 13.99 -4.67 -4.86
C ALA A 84 13.81 -6.03 -4.16
N ARG A 85 13.02 -6.92 -4.78
CA ARG A 85 12.76 -8.27 -4.27
C ARG A 85 13.64 -9.28 -4.98
N PHE A 86 14.35 -10.09 -4.21
CA PHE A 86 15.21 -11.17 -4.68
C PHE A 86 14.75 -12.50 -4.08
N LYS A 87 15.17 -13.63 -4.67
CA LYS A 87 14.86 -14.97 -4.13
C LYS A 87 15.24 -15.13 -2.64
N HIS A 88 16.27 -14.42 -2.18
CA HIS A 88 16.85 -14.58 -0.84
C HIS A 88 16.50 -13.44 0.12
N GLY A 89 15.67 -12.48 -0.30
CA GLY A 89 15.31 -11.37 0.57
C GLY A 89 14.83 -10.12 -0.16
N ILE A 90 14.71 -9.03 0.60
CA ILE A 90 14.26 -7.73 0.13
C ILE A 90 15.41 -6.74 0.37
N PHE A 91 15.74 -5.97 -0.66
CA PHE A 91 16.67 -4.85 -0.58
C PHE A 91 15.89 -3.54 -0.61
N LEU A 92 16.19 -2.65 0.34
CA LEU A 92 15.56 -1.34 0.47
C LEU A 92 16.63 -0.27 0.25
N SER A 93 16.37 0.69 -0.63
CA SER A 93 17.32 1.74 -0.99
C SER A 93 16.64 3.09 -1.14
N GLN A 94 17.25 4.16 -0.62
CA GLN A 94 16.83 5.54 -0.90
C GLN A 94 17.79 6.25 -1.86
N LYS A 95 18.71 5.51 -2.50
CA LYS A 95 19.76 6.10 -3.35
C LYS A 95 19.20 7.07 -4.39
N LYS A 96 18.12 6.67 -5.08
CA LYS A 96 17.47 7.53 -6.08
C LYS A 96 16.91 8.82 -5.47
N TYR A 97 16.23 8.73 -4.33
CA TYR A 97 15.71 9.91 -3.63
C TYR A 97 16.83 10.88 -3.24
N VAL A 98 17.93 10.37 -2.69
CA VAL A 98 19.09 11.20 -2.33
C VAL A 98 19.71 11.85 -3.57
N LEU A 99 19.88 11.11 -4.66
CA LEU A 99 20.43 11.65 -5.92
C LEU A 99 19.53 12.73 -6.52
N ASP A 100 18.22 12.47 -6.60
CA ASP A 100 17.23 13.42 -7.11
C ASP A 100 17.18 14.69 -6.23
N TYR A 101 17.35 14.53 -4.91
CA TYR A 101 17.40 15.65 -3.97
C TYR A 101 18.68 16.48 -4.12
N LEU A 102 19.84 15.84 -4.25
CA LEU A 102 21.12 16.52 -4.49
C LEU A 102 21.11 17.30 -5.82
N GLN A 103 20.50 16.73 -6.87
CA GLN A 103 20.34 17.40 -8.15
C GLN A 103 19.44 18.65 -8.03
N LYS A 104 18.34 18.55 -7.28
CA LYS A 104 17.44 19.70 -7.02
C LYS A 104 18.12 20.82 -6.25
N LEU A 105 19.01 20.49 -5.32
CA LEU A 105 19.78 21.47 -4.55
C LEU A 105 20.92 22.12 -5.35
N LYS A 106 21.09 21.79 -6.65
CA LYS A 106 22.19 22.28 -7.50
C LYS A 106 23.58 22.07 -6.88
N PHE A 107 23.78 20.97 -6.14
CA PHE A 107 25.11 20.59 -5.62
C PHE A 107 26.04 19.99 -6.69
N TRP A 108 25.70 20.15 -7.97
CA TRP A 108 26.61 19.96 -9.09
C TRP A 108 26.94 21.34 -9.65
N ILE A 109 28.18 21.77 -9.40
CA ILE A 109 28.85 22.82 -10.17
C ILE A 109 29.01 22.31 -11.61
#